data_AF-A0A357I911-F1
#
_entry.id   AF-A0A357I911-F1
#
_cell.length_a   1.000
_cell.length_b   1.000
_cell.length_c   1.000
_cell.angle_alpha   90.00
_cell.angle_beta   90.00
_cell.angle_gamma   90.00
#
_symmetry.space_group_name_H-M   'P 1'
#
loop_
_entity.id
_entity.type
_entity.pdbx_description
1 polymer ?
#
loop_
_entity_poly.entity_id
_entity_poly.type
_entity_poly.pdbx_seq_one_letter_code
_entity_poly.pdbx_strand_id
1 'polypeptide(L)'
;MSLTHALNPDKVITTVPGLRHPNQPISEDVSAQWFALKRAILSGVFSSENITVNDTKLPTSSEAAALLCQVAKQGWASLGNVELPPLFDMPEETLVRILRSHVSERFVCRPTWQGRCYETGPFARQLNSALPRAWVSQYGPGAAARIAARFTELLQMINTIDSGLKGASLLRPRAAKPALGLSQIEAARGRLIHYVELEDARVVRYRIVAPTEWNFHPDGILARILNHLPQQGEPRVRRAAELLIKLADPCVGHQLHLLTREPCHA
;
A
#
# COMPACT_ATOMS: atom_id res chain seq x y z
N MET A 1 20.35 8.46 3.70
CA MET A 1 19.23 9.21 3.10
C MET A 1 18.35 9.72 4.22
N SER A 2 18.34 11.03 4.47
CA SER A 2 17.43 11.68 5.43
C SER A 2 16.24 12.22 4.63
N LEU A 3 15.05 11.67 4.86
CA LEU A 3 13.79 12.07 4.21
C LEU A 3 13.20 13.30 4.91
N THR A 4 13.86 14.44 4.79
CA THR A 4 13.41 15.72 5.40
C THR A 4 12.73 16.68 4.43
N HIS A 5 12.26 16.23 3.26
CA HIS A 5 11.66 17.10 2.24
C HIS A 5 10.17 16.81 1.95
N ALA A 6 9.33 16.72 2.99
CA ALA A 6 7.87 16.66 2.79
C ALA A 6 7.04 17.58 3.70
N LEU A 7 7.65 18.31 4.64
CA LEU A 7 6.89 19.13 5.58
C LEU A 7 7.47 20.54 5.63
N ASN A 8 7.08 21.38 4.67
CA ASN A 8 7.17 22.82 4.84
C ASN A 8 6.07 23.21 5.87
N PRO A 9 6.42 23.75 7.06
CA PRO A 9 5.47 24.03 8.14
C PRO A 9 4.48 25.16 7.86
N ASP A 10 4.59 25.85 6.73
CA ASP A 10 3.69 26.97 6.37
C ASP A 10 2.37 26.54 5.69
N LYS A 11 2.06 25.25 5.59
CA LYS A 11 0.72 24.79 5.21
C LYS A 11 -0.23 24.85 6.41
N VAL A 12 -0.46 26.06 6.91
CA VAL A 12 -1.69 26.37 7.65
C VAL A 12 -2.82 26.17 6.66
N ILE A 13 -3.64 25.12 6.82
CA ILE A 13 -4.92 25.02 6.12
C ILE A 13 -5.86 26.02 6.81
N THR A 14 -5.66 27.31 6.54
CA THR A 14 -6.72 28.30 6.68
C THR A 14 -7.76 27.93 5.63
N THR A 15 -9.00 27.80 6.08
CA THR A 15 -10.20 27.63 5.25
C THR A 15 -10.05 28.38 3.93
N VAL A 16 -9.86 27.64 2.83
CA VAL A 16 -9.81 28.23 1.50
C VAL A 16 -11.24 28.67 1.16
N PRO A 17 -11.49 29.95 0.85
CA PRO A 17 -12.81 30.40 0.41
C PRO A 17 -13.26 29.56 -0.80
N GLY A 18 -14.42 28.91 -0.69
CA GLY A 18 -14.96 28.05 -1.74
C GLY A 18 -14.79 26.54 -1.52
N LEU A 19 -14.11 26.09 -0.46
CA LEU A 19 -14.15 24.67 -0.09
C LEU A 19 -15.56 24.30 0.40
N ARG A 20 -16.23 23.40 -0.34
CA ARG A 20 -17.56 22.89 0.01
C ARG A 20 -17.52 22.28 1.42
N HIS A 21 -18.59 22.49 2.18
CA HIS A 21 -18.74 21.85 3.48
C HIS A 21 -18.63 20.32 3.30
N PRO A 22 -17.84 19.60 4.12
CA PRO A 22 -17.61 18.15 3.96
C PRO A 22 -18.87 17.27 4.08
N ASN A 23 -20.03 17.89 4.29
CA ASN A 23 -21.33 17.26 4.54
C ASN A 23 -22.35 17.61 3.45
N GLN A 24 -21.96 18.34 2.39
CA GLN A 24 -22.86 18.55 1.27
C GLN A 24 -23.09 17.19 0.57
N PRO A 25 -24.34 16.89 0.17
CA PRO A 25 -24.59 15.72 -0.67
C PRO A 25 -23.68 15.77 -1.88
N ILE A 26 -23.11 14.61 -2.21
CA ILE A 26 -22.28 14.40 -3.39
C ILE A 26 -23.11 14.91 -4.58
N SER A 27 -22.64 15.96 -5.27
CA SER A 27 -23.36 16.50 -6.43
C SER A 27 -23.54 15.41 -7.49
N GLU A 28 -24.61 15.46 -8.28
CA GLU A 28 -24.89 14.48 -9.36
C GLU A 28 -23.67 14.21 -10.26
N ASP A 29 -22.83 15.22 -10.47
CA ASP A 29 -21.57 15.14 -11.23
C ASP A 29 -20.57 14.12 -10.66
N VAL A 30 -20.40 14.02 -9.33
CA VAL A 30 -19.45 13.07 -8.73
C VAL A 30 -19.99 11.64 -8.79
N SER A 31 -21.31 11.46 -8.65
CA SER A 31 -21.95 10.15 -8.86
C SER A 31 -21.78 9.67 -10.31
N ALA A 32 -22.00 10.56 -11.30
CA ALA A 32 -21.80 10.26 -12.71
C ALA A 32 -20.33 9.90 -13.02
N GLN A 33 -19.37 10.66 -12.47
CA GLN A 33 -17.94 10.38 -12.58
C GLN A 33 -17.57 9.02 -11.96
N TRP A 34 -18.13 8.69 -10.80
CA TRP A 34 -17.96 7.37 -10.19
C TRP A 34 -18.48 6.25 -11.09
N PHE A 35 -19.70 6.36 -11.61
CA PHE A 35 -20.26 5.34 -12.50
C PHE A 35 -19.44 5.17 -13.79
N ALA A 36 -18.95 6.27 -14.38
CA ALA A 36 -18.09 6.22 -15.55
C ALA A 36 -16.74 5.52 -15.25
N LEU A 37 -16.09 5.88 -14.13
CA LEU A 37 -14.84 5.27 -13.70
C LEU A 37 -15.03 3.77 -13.39
N LYS A 38 -16.07 3.43 -12.62
CA LYS A 38 -16.44 2.06 -12.30
C LYS A 38 -16.62 1.24 -13.58
N ARG A 39 -17.42 1.73 -14.53
CA ARG A 39 -17.63 1.08 -15.82
C ARG A 39 -16.32 0.86 -16.55
N ALA A 40 -15.48 1.88 -16.66
CA ALA A 40 -14.20 1.79 -17.36
C ALA A 40 -13.26 0.75 -16.73
N ILE A 41 -13.21 0.68 -15.39
CA ILE A 41 -12.42 -0.34 -14.68
C ILE A 41 -13.00 -1.73 -14.93
N LEU A 42 -14.31 -1.89 -14.74
CA LEU A 42 -14.96 -3.21 -14.82
C LEU A 42 -14.98 -3.78 -16.24
N SER A 43 -15.22 -2.96 -17.27
CA SER A 43 -15.18 -3.41 -18.65
C SER A 43 -13.76 -3.54 -19.19
N GLY A 44 -12.87 -2.62 -18.83
CA GLY A 44 -11.49 -2.59 -19.34
C GLY A 44 -10.55 -3.57 -18.66
N VAL A 45 -10.57 -3.64 -17.33
CA VAL A 45 -9.65 -4.50 -16.57
C VAL A 45 -10.22 -5.91 -16.38
N PHE A 46 -11.53 -5.99 -16.15
CA PHE A 46 -12.15 -7.24 -15.71
C PHE A 46 -13.16 -7.83 -16.70
N SER A 47 -13.52 -7.11 -17.77
CA SER A 47 -14.47 -7.53 -18.81
C SER A 47 -15.89 -7.87 -18.36
N SER A 48 -16.34 -7.39 -17.19
CA SER A 48 -17.74 -7.47 -16.75
C SER A 48 -18.03 -6.53 -15.58
N GLU A 49 -19.21 -5.90 -15.57
CA GLU A 49 -19.67 -5.02 -14.50
C GLU A 49 -20.12 -5.77 -13.22
N ASN A 50 -20.23 -7.10 -13.25
CA ASN A 50 -20.83 -7.90 -12.16
C ASN A 50 -19.85 -8.87 -11.47
N ILE A 51 -18.55 -8.55 -11.44
CA ILE A 51 -17.55 -9.50 -10.91
C ILE A 51 -17.55 -9.51 -9.39
N THR A 52 -17.71 -10.70 -8.83
CA THR A 52 -17.56 -10.96 -7.39
C THR A 52 -16.22 -11.64 -7.12
N VAL A 53 -15.55 -11.22 -6.03
CA VAL A 53 -14.15 -11.55 -5.74
C VAL A 53 -13.95 -12.92 -5.08
N ASN A 54 -15.01 -13.68 -4.86
CA ASN A 54 -14.94 -14.95 -4.13
C ASN A 54 -14.69 -16.17 -5.02
N ASP A 55 -14.66 -16.00 -6.34
CA ASP A 55 -14.80 -17.10 -7.30
C ASP A 55 -13.47 -17.75 -7.74
N THR A 56 -12.35 -17.49 -7.04
CA THR A 56 -10.97 -17.95 -7.36
C THR A 56 -10.47 -17.69 -8.79
N LYS A 57 -11.31 -17.18 -9.69
CA LYS A 57 -11.10 -17.08 -11.12
C LYS A 57 -11.59 -15.72 -11.61
N LEU A 58 -10.83 -15.15 -12.53
CA LEU A 58 -11.23 -13.99 -13.30
C LEU A 58 -11.75 -14.46 -14.67
N PRO A 59 -12.62 -13.69 -15.35
CA PRO A 59 -13.03 -14.00 -16.71
C PRO A 59 -11.81 -14.15 -17.61
N THR A 60 -11.72 -15.24 -18.38
CA THR A 60 -10.56 -15.54 -19.23
C THR A 60 -10.32 -14.50 -20.32
N SER A 61 -11.36 -13.77 -20.73
CA SER A 61 -11.29 -12.67 -21.67
C SER A 61 -10.77 -11.36 -21.08
N SER A 62 -10.56 -11.28 -19.76
CA SER A 62 -10.16 -10.04 -19.07
C SER A 62 -8.67 -9.75 -19.14
N GLU A 63 -8.32 -8.46 -19.15
CA GLU A 63 -6.94 -7.98 -19.06
C GLU A 63 -6.28 -8.43 -17.75
N ALA A 64 -7.04 -8.48 -16.66
CA ALA A 64 -6.56 -9.00 -15.38
C ALA A 64 -6.16 -10.48 -15.46
N ALA A 65 -6.97 -11.32 -16.12
CA ALA A 65 -6.64 -12.71 -16.38
C ALA A 65 -5.48 -12.86 -17.38
N ALA A 66 -5.44 -12.02 -18.42
CA ALA A 66 -4.36 -12.00 -19.40
C ALA A 66 -3.01 -11.67 -18.75
N LEU A 67 -2.96 -10.68 -17.86
CA LEU A 67 -1.76 -10.32 -17.11
C LEU A 67 -1.27 -11.46 -16.22
N LEU A 68 -2.15 -12.09 -15.44
CA LEU A 68 -1.79 -13.24 -14.61
C LEU A 68 -1.29 -14.42 -15.45
N CYS A 69 -1.97 -14.72 -16.56
CA CYS A 69 -1.55 -15.74 -17.52
C CYS A 69 -0.18 -15.41 -18.12
N GLN A 70 0.09 -14.15 -18.47
CA GLN A 70 1.36 -13.73 -19.03
C GLN A 70 2.50 -13.89 -18.02
N VAL A 71 2.30 -13.45 -16.77
CA VAL A 71 3.27 -13.62 -15.68
C VAL A 71 3.55 -15.11 -15.42
N ALA A 72 2.51 -15.95 -15.42
CA ALA A 72 2.67 -17.40 -15.28
C ALA A 72 3.45 -18.02 -16.46
N LYS A 73 3.09 -17.70 -17.70
CA LYS A 73 3.75 -18.19 -18.92
C LYS A 73 5.23 -17.78 -19.00
N GLN A 74 5.60 -16.63 -18.45
CA GLN A 74 6.99 -16.17 -18.37
C GLN A 74 7.82 -16.87 -17.28
N GLY A 75 7.19 -17.76 -16.49
CA GLY A 75 7.80 -18.38 -15.32
C GLY A 75 7.97 -17.42 -14.15
N TRP A 76 7.17 -16.35 -14.10
CA TRP A 76 7.29 -15.29 -13.09
C TRP A 76 6.19 -15.34 -12.03
N ALA A 77 5.33 -16.35 -12.03
CA ALA A 77 4.28 -16.48 -11.00
C ALA A 77 4.87 -16.50 -9.57
N SER A 78 5.95 -17.26 -9.38
CA SER A 78 6.72 -17.36 -8.14
C SER A 78 7.86 -16.33 -8.03
N LEU A 79 7.95 -15.36 -8.93
CA LEU A 79 9.01 -14.34 -8.86
C LEU A 79 8.86 -13.53 -7.57
N GLY A 80 9.95 -13.40 -6.80
CA GLY A 80 9.91 -12.73 -5.50
C GLY A 80 9.09 -13.50 -4.46
N ASN A 81 9.09 -14.84 -4.54
CA ASN A 81 8.47 -15.72 -3.55
C ASN A 81 9.21 -15.62 -2.20
N VAL A 82 8.85 -14.59 -1.45
CA VAL A 82 9.34 -14.28 -0.11
C VAL A 82 8.13 -14.07 0.78
N GLU A 83 8.17 -14.72 1.93
CA GLU A 83 7.18 -14.56 2.98
C GLU A 83 7.66 -13.54 4.02
N LEU A 84 6.82 -12.54 4.26
CA LEU A 84 6.86 -11.69 5.43
C LEU A 84 5.49 -11.71 6.09
N PRO A 85 5.42 -11.73 7.43
CA PRO A 85 4.14 -11.70 8.12
C PRO A 85 3.40 -10.40 7.76
N PRO A 86 2.06 -10.44 7.54
CA PRO A 86 1.28 -9.24 7.32
C PRO A 86 1.32 -8.35 8.57
N LEU A 87 1.44 -7.04 8.38
CA LEU A 87 1.38 -6.08 9.46
C LEU A 87 -0.02 -6.09 10.07
N PHE A 88 -0.07 -6.25 11.39
CA PHE A 88 -1.30 -6.28 12.17
C PHE A 88 -1.57 -4.91 12.81
N ASP A 89 -2.76 -4.76 13.40
CA ASP A 89 -3.10 -3.57 14.17
C ASP A 89 -2.27 -3.50 15.46
N MET A 90 -1.32 -2.56 15.50
CA MET A 90 -0.45 -2.39 16.65
C MET A 90 -1.24 -1.79 17.83
N PRO A 91 -1.05 -2.30 19.06
CA PRO A 91 -1.67 -1.72 20.25
C PRO A 91 -1.32 -0.24 20.39
N GLU A 92 -2.35 0.60 20.53
CA GLU A 92 -2.20 2.05 20.53
C GLU A 92 -1.26 2.54 21.64
N GLU A 93 -1.37 2.00 22.85
CA GLU A 93 -0.55 2.41 23.99
C GLU A 93 0.94 2.16 23.73
N THR A 94 1.26 1.03 23.11
CA THR A 94 2.65 0.69 22.79
C THR A 94 3.18 1.57 21.67
N LEU A 95 2.38 1.82 20.64
CA LEU A 95 2.76 2.67 19.52
C LEU A 95 2.96 4.12 19.97
N VAL A 96 2.07 4.66 20.81
CA VAL A 96 2.23 5.96 21.46
C VAL A 96 3.55 6.02 22.24
N ARG A 97 3.81 5.02 23.08
CA ARG A 97 5.07 4.98 23.86
C ARG A 97 6.30 5.03 22.96
N ILE A 98 6.32 4.27 21.87
CA ILE A 98 7.42 4.28 20.90
C ILE A 98 7.56 5.67 20.27
N LEU A 99 6.46 6.25 19.77
CA LEU A 99 6.47 7.53 19.04
C LEU A 99 6.79 8.74 19.93
N ARG A 100 6.60 8.63 21.24
CA ARG A 100 7.02 9.63 22.24
C ARG A 100 8.47 9.48 22.70
N SER A 101 8.99 8.26 22.69
CA SER A 101 10.33 7.96 23.18
C SER A 101 11.45 8.48 22.28
N HIS A 102 12.68 8.37 22.78
CA HIS A 102 13.90 8.71 22.04
C HIS A 102 14.15 7.83 20.80
N VAL A 103 13.53 6.64 20.71
CA VAL A 103 13.67 5.77 19.51
C VAL A 103 12.69 6.13 18.38
N SER A 104 11.83 7.12 18.58
CA SER A 104 10.79 7.56 17.63
C SER A 104 11.35 7.84 16.23
N GLU A 105 12.48 8.55 16.12
CA GLU A 105 13.09 8.89 14.84
C GLU A 105 13.52 7.66 14.04
N ARG A 106 14.15 6.69 14.72
CA ARG A 106 14.53 5.42 14.11
C ARG A 106 13.30 4.63 13.68
N PHE A 107 12.27 4.56 14.52
CA PHE A 107 11.05 3.84 14.21
C PHE A 107 10.31 4.45 13.01
N VAL A 108 10.25 5.77 12.91
CA VAL A 108 9.60 6.47 11.80
C VAL A 108 10.25 6.16 10.45
N CYS A 109 11.58 6.17 10.37
CA CYS A 109 12.31 5.93 9.12
C CYS A 109 12.61 4.45 8.85
N ARG A 110 12.62 3.62 9.88
CA ARG A 110 12.96 2.19 9.81
C ARG A 110 12.09 1.40 10.79
N PRO A 111 10.79 1.29 10.51
CA PRO A 111 9.87 0.66 11.43
C PRO A 111 10.16 -0.83 11.56
N THR A 112 10.31 -1.24 12.80
CA THR A 112 10.34 -2.66 13.20
C THR A 112 9.42 -2.81 14.39
N TRP A 113 8.67 -3.91 14.42
CA TRP A 113 7.88 -4.27 15.58
C TRP A 113 8.50 -5.50 16.23
N GLN A 114 8.87 -5.39 17.51
CA GLN A 114 9.59 -6.44 18.24
C GLN A 114 10.84 -6.94 17.49
N GLY A 115 11.57 -6.02 16.85
CA GLY A 115 12.79 -6.33 16.08
C GLY A 115 12.55 -6.98 14.71
N ARG A 116 11.31 -7.04 14.22
CA ARG A 116 10.95 -7.65 12.93
C ARG A 116 10.28 -6.64 11.99
N CYS A 117 10.50 -6.83 10.70
CA CYS A 117 9.71 -6.17 9.65
C CYS A 117 8.50 -7.00 9.27
N TYR A 118 7.50 -6.31 8.73
CA TYR A 118 6.22 -6.85 8.32
C TYR A 118 5.89 -6.33 6.92
N GLU A 119 5.13 -7.11 6.14
CA GLU A 119 4.60 -6.68 4.86
C GLU A 119 3.28 -5.93 5.06
N THR A 120 3.10 -4.83 4.34
CA THR A 120 1.85 -4.08 4.32
C THR A 120 1.40 -3.85 2.87
N GLY A 121 0.17 -3.37 2.68
CA GLY A 121 -0.41 -3.14 1.36
C GLY A 121 -1.36 -4.25 0.91
N PRO A 122 -1.75 -4.23 -0.37
CA PRO A 122 -2.84 -5.06 -0.88
C PRO A 122 -2.64 -6.56 -0.63
N PHE A 123 -1.41 -7.06 -0.79
CA PHE A 123 -1.11 -8.48 -0.56
C PHE A 123 -1.34 -8.89 0.89
N ALA A 124 -0.83 -8.12 1.86
CA ALA A 124 -0.99 -8.40 3.27
C ALA A 124 -2.48 -8.40 3.69
N ARG A 125 -3.29 -7.48 3.16
CA ARG A 125 -4.73 -7.38 3.46
C ARG A 125 -5.56 -8.48 2.80
N GLN A 126 -5.17 -8.91 1.60
CA GLN A 126 -5.94 -9.85 0.77
C GLN A 126 -5.39 -11.27 0.76
N LEU A 127 -4.36 -11.58 1.55
CA LEU A 127 -3.71 -12.89 1.59
C LEU A 127 -4.71 -14.04 1.76
N ASN A 128 -5.77 -13.81 2.55
CA ASN A 128 -6.81 -14.78 2.84
C ASN A 128 -7.96 -14.77 1.83
N SER A 129 -8.00 -13.87 0.86
CA SER A 129 -9.03 -13.87 -0.18
C SER A 129 -8.84 -15.05 -1.14
N ALA A 130 -9.92 -15.51 -1.76
CA ALA A 130 -9.94 -16.76 -2.53
C ALA A 130 -8.91 -16.78 -3.68
N LEU A 131 -8.87 -15.71 -4.49
CA LEU A 131 -7.98 -15.62 -5.64
C LEU A 131 -6.49 -15.55 -5.22
N PRO A 132 -6.02 -14.65 -4.34
CA PRO A 132 -4.62 -14.63 -3.90
C PRO A 132 -4.19 -15.95 -3.25
N ARG A 133 -5.05 -16.55 -2.41
CA ARG A 133 -4.79 -17.82 -1.75
C ARG A 133 -4.56 -18.96 -2.74
N ALA A 134 -5.34 -19.01 -3.83
CA ALA A 134 -5.16 -20.01 -4.89
C ALA A 134 -3.81 -19.86 -5.62
N TRP A 135 -3.33 -18.63 -5.82
CA TRP A 135 -2.00 -18.39 -6.39
C TRP A 135 -0.88 -18.72 -5.39
N VAL A 136 -1.07 -18.40 -4.10
CA VAL A 136 -0.12 -18.76 -3.05
C VAL A 136 0.03 -20.28 -2.93
N SER A 137 -1.07 -21.04 -2.96
CA SER A 137 -1.00 -22.50 -2.84
C SER A 137 -0.28 -23.15 -4.02
N GLN A 138 -0.36 -22.57 -5.21
CA GLN A 138 0.25 -23.14 -6.42
C GLN A 138 1.68 -22.65 -6.67
N TYR A 139 2.00 -21.38 -6.37
CA TYR A 139 3.27 -20.74 -6.75
C TYR A 139 3.99 -20.01 -5.61
N GLY A 140 3.43 -20.03 -4.40
CA GLY A 140 3.91 -19.28 -3.24
C GLY A 140 3.52 -17.79 -3.27
N PRO A 141 3.86 -17.01 -2.23
CA PRO A 141 3.70 -15.55 -2.16
C PRO A 141 4.62 -14.81 -3.14
N GLY A 142 4.50 -15.07 -4.44
CA GLY A 142 5.24 -14.43 -5.53
C GLY A 142 4.44 -13.33 -6.24
N ALA A 143 4.95 -12.89 -7.39
CA ALA A 143 4.38 -11.80 -8.17
C ALA A 143 2.90 -12.05 -8.56
N ALA A 144 2.53 -13.26 -8.96
CA ALA A 144 1.15 -13.56 -9.34
C ALA A 144 0.18 -13.42 -8.16
N ALA A 145 0.58 -13.88 -6.96
CA ALA A 145 -0.23 -13.74 -5.76
C ALA A 145 -0.43 -12.26 -5.36
N ARG A 146 0.62 -11.43 -5.49
CA ARG A 146 0.54 -9.98 -5.24
C ARG A 146 -0.32 -9.24 -6.27
N ILE A 147 -0.27 -9.63 -7.54
CA ILE A 147 -1.17 -9.10 -8.60
C ILE A 147 -2.62 -9.49 -8.31
N ALA A 148 -2.86 -10.76 -8.03
CA ALA A 148 -4.18 -11.28 -7.64
C ALA A 148 -4.76 -10.52 -6.45
N ALA A 149 -3.94 -10.21 -5.44
CA ALA A 149 -4.36 -9.43 -4.28
C ALA A 149 -4.77 -8.01 -4.64
N ARG A 150 -4.05 -7.34 -5.53
CA ARG A 150 -4.43 -6.00 -6.02
C ARG A 150 -5.77 -6.01 -6.75
N PHE A 151 -5.99 -6.99 -7.62
CA PHE A 151 -7.26 -7.13 -8.33
C PHE A 151 -8.44 -7.43 -7.38
N THR A 152 -8.20 -8.31 -6.42
CA THR A 152 -9.13 -8.63 -5.33
C THR A 152 -9.53 -7.36 -4.56
N GLU A 153 -8.53 -6.56 -4.16
CA GLU A 153 -8.77 -5.33 -3.41
C GLU A 153 -9.50 -4.27 -4.23
N LEU A 154 -9.13 -4.09 -5.51
CA LEU A 154 -9.78 -3.13 -6.40
C LEU A 154 -11.28 -3.40 -6.53
N LEU A 155 -11.66 -4.66 -6.75
CA LEU A 155 -13.05 -5.06 -6.86
C LEU A 155 -13.79 -4.93 -5.51
N GLN A 156 -13.14 -5.26 -4.39
CA GLN A 156 -13.72 -5.04 -3.06
C GLN A 156 -13.95 -3.54 -2.77
N MET A 157 -13.04 -2.66 -3.18
CA MET A 157 -13.20 -1.22 -3.04
C MET A 157 -14.38 -0.69 -3.87
N ILE A 158 -14.54 -1.16 -5.12
CA ILE A 158 -15.70 -0.82 -5.96
C ILE A 158 -17.01 -1.20 -5.24
N ASN A 159 -17.10 -2.44 -4.76
CA ASN A 159 -18.28 -2.91 -4.03
C ASN A 159 -18.54 -2.11 -2.74
N THR A 160 -17.48 -1.73 -2.03
CA THR A 160 -17.59 -0.92 -0.80
C THR A 160 -18.17 0.45 -1.11
N ILE A 161 -17.67 1.11 -2.15
CA ILE A 161 -18.16 2.43 -2.58
C ILE A 161 -19.62 2.34 -3.04
N ASP A 162 -19.98 1.31 -3.82
CA ASP A 162 -21.35 1.08 -4.28
C ASP A 162 -22.33 0.80 -3.13
N SER A 163 -21.89 0.05 -2.11
CA SER A 163 -22.70 -0.23 -0.91
C SER A 163 -22.86 0.97 0.03
N GLY A 164 -22.21 2.09 -0.31
CA GLY A 164 -22.11 3.29 0.50
C GLY A 164 -21.00 3.19 1.57
N LEU A 165 -20.28 4.29 1.78
CA LEU A 165 -19.30 4.41 2.85
C LEU A 165 -20.01 4.46 4.21
N LYS A 166 -20.10 3.31 4.88
CA LYS A 166 -20.66 3.23 6.24
C LYS A 166 -19.63 3.71 7.27
N GLY A 167 -20.06 4.49 8.26
CA GLY A 167 -19.22 4.88 9.40
C GLY A 167 -18.39 6.17 9.23
N ALA A 168 -18.61 6.95 8.17
CA ALA A 168 -18.03 8.29 8.07
C ALA A 168 -18.71 9.24 9.07
N SER A 169 -18.18 9.32 10.28
CA SER A 169 -18.56 10.36 11.23
C SER A 169 -17.75 11.61 10.93
N LEU A 170 -18.45 12.71 10.69
CA LEU A 170 -17.83 14.01 10.50
C LEU A 170 -17.33 14.47 11.86
N LEU A 171 -16.02 14.39 12.05
CA LEU A 171 -15.36 14.83 13.28
C LEU A 171 -15.67 16.31 13.48
N ARG A 172 -16.40 16.63 14.55
CA ARG A 172 -16.62 18.02 14.96
C ARG A 172 -15.34 18.52 15.64
N PRO A 173 -14.83 19.71 15.25
CA PRO A 173 -13.71 20.32 15.97
C PRO A 173 -14.06 20.44 17.46
N ARG A 174 -13.19 19.92 18.32
CA ARG A 174 -13.27 20.14 19.78
C ARG A 174 -12.26 21.21 20.17
N ALA A 175 -12.59 22.02 21.18
CA ALA A 175 -11.66 23.00 21.73
C ALA A 175 -10.35 22.30 22.15
N ALA A 176 -9.22 22.90 21.78
CA ALA A 176 -7.90 22.32 22.00
C ALA A 176 -7.56 22.32 23.50
N LYS A 177 -7.68 21.15 24.11
CA LYS A 177 -6.99 20.79 25.36
C LYS A 177 -5.66 20.11 24.98
N PRO A 178 -4.71 19.93 25.91
CA PRO A 178 -3.64 18.97 25.71
C PRO A 178 -4.24 17.67 25.19
N ALA A 179 -3.85 17.29 23.98
CA ALA A 179 -4.48 16.20 23.27
C ALA A 179 -3.44 15.41 22.51
N LEU A 180 -3.60 14.10 22.61
CA LEU A 180 -2.83 13.14 21.85
C LEU A 180 -3.74 12.56 20.78
N GLY A 181 -3.28 12.58 19.54
CA GLY A 181 -3.92 11.90 18.42
C GLY A 181 -3.03 10.80 17.90
N LEU A 182 -3.57 9.60 17.77
CA LEU A 182 -2.96 8.51 17.03
C LEU A 182 -3.98 8.03 15.99
N SER A 183 -3.51 7.78 14.77
CA SER A 183 -4.29 7.17 13.72
C SER A 183 -3.45 6.10 13.04
N GLN A 184 -4.03 4.92 12.86
CA GLN A 184 -3.46 3.82 12.09
C GLN A 184 -4.49 3.44 11.03
N ILE A 185 -4.18 3.66 9.76
CA ILE A 185 -5.11 3.40 8.66
C ILE A 185 -4.43 2.66 7.51
N GLU A 186 -5.22 1.93 6.74
CA GLU A 186 -4.77 1.31 5.50
C GLU A 186 -4.93 2.30 4.35
N ALA A 187 -3.81 2.86 3.89
CA ALA A 187 -3.75 3.57 2.62
C ALA A 187 -3.61 2.57 1.45
N ALA A 188 -3.76 3.04 0.21
CA ALA A 188 -3.66 2.22 -0.99
C ALA A 188 -2.38 1.36 -1.01
N ARG A 189 -1.24 1.94 -0.58
CA ARG A 189 0.09 1.31 -0.57
C ARG A 189 0.43 0.53 0.71
N GLY A 190 -0.43 0.59 1.72
CA GLY A 190 -0.22 -0.04 3.03
C GLY A 190 -0.51 0.87 4.22
N ARG A 191 -0.03 0.47 5.39
CA ARG A 191 -0.26 1.10 6.68
C ARG A 191 0.35 2.49 6.75
N LEU A 192 -0.49 3.48 7.03
CA LEU A 192 -0.11 4.86 7.31
C LEU A 192 -0.45 5.17 8.76
N ILE A 193 0.53 5.70 9.49
CA ILE A 193 0.37 6.04 10.90
C ILE A 193 0.64 7.53 11.08
N HIS A 194 -0.29 8.21 11.73
CA HIS A 194 -0.14 9.60 12.15
C HIS A 194 -0.16 9.68 13.67
N TYR A 195 0.76 10.47 14.20
CA TYR A 195 0.83 10.78 15.62
C TYR A 195 0.99 12.28 15.80
N VAL A 196 0.18 12.85 16.69
CA VAL A 196 0.18 14.28 17.01
C VAL A 196 0.07 14.50 18.51
N GLU A 197 0.88 15.42 19.04
CA GLU A 197 0.70 16.03 20.35
C GLU A 197 0.35 17.51 20.16
N LEU A 198 -0.70 17.95 20.86
CA LEU A 198 -1.14 19.33 20.90
C LEU A 198 -0.93 19.91 22.30
N GLU A 199 -0.36 21.11 22.39
CA GLU A 199 -0.31 21.94 23.60
C GLU A 199 -0.74 23.37 23.20
N ASP A 200 -1.64 23.99 23.98
CA ASP A 200 -2.16 25.35 23.73
C ASP A 200 -2.56 25.61 22.26
N ALA A 201 -3.30 24.65 21.68
CA ALA A 201 -3.74 24.65 20.28
C ALA A 201 -2.63 24.63 19.21
N ARG A 202 -1.39 24.28 19.59
CA ARG A 202 -0.24 24.13 18.69
C ARG A 202 0.23 22.69 18.63
N VAL A 203 0.68 22.27 17.44
CA VAL A 203 1.34 20.97 17.26
C VAL A 203 2.75 21.05 17.83
N VAL A 204 2.98 20.41 18.98
CA VAL A 204 4.32 20.34 19.61
C VAL A 204 5.11 19.11 19.19
N ARG A 205 4.41 18.06 18.71
CA ARG A 205 5.04 16.88 18.13
C ARG A 205 4.16 16.31 17.03
N TYR A 206 4.78 16.01 15.89
CA TYR A 206 4.12 15.30 14.79
C TYR A 206 5.05 14.21 14.25
N ARG A 207 4.50 13.01 14.03
CA ARG A 207 5.22 11.87 13.44
C ARG A 207 4.32 11.19 12.42
N ILE A 208 4.93 10.76 11.31
CA ILE A 208 4.27 10.00 10.26
C ILE A 208 5.11 8.75 10.02
N VAL A 209 4.51 7.57 10.10
CA VAL A 209 5.13 6.34 9.56
C VAL A 209 4.40 6.02 8.27
N ALA A 210 5.07 6.27 7.14
CA ALA A 210 4.48 6.06 5.83
C ALA A 210 4.58 4.58 5.39
N PRO A 211 3.69 4.10 4.50
CA PRO A 211 3.76 2.72 4.00
C PRO A 211 5.12 2.35 3.37
N THR A 212 5.73 3.32 2.69
CA THR A 212 7.05 3.16 2.06
C THR A 212 8.14 2.83 3.07
N GLU A 213 8.05 3.32 4.32
CA GLU A 213 9.07 3.04 5.35
C GLU A 213 9.09 1.56 5.73
N TRP A 214 7.92 0.88 5.71
CA TRP A 214 7.84 -0.57 5.87
C TRP A 214 8.32 -1.31 4.63
N ASN A 215 7.84 -0.91 3.45
CA ASN A 215 8.09 -1.64 2.20
C ASN A 215 9.55 -1.52 1.73
N PHE A 216 10.19 -0.37 1.94
CA PHE A 216 11.58 -0.05 1.56
C PHE A 216 12.57 -0.21 2.71
N HIS A 217 12.12 -0.71 3.87
CA HIS A 217 13.03 -1.12 4.92
C HIS A 217 14.09 -2.08 4.34
N PRO A 218 15.38 -2.02 4.75
CA PRO A 218 16.41 -2.96 4.28
C PRO A 218 16.04 -4.44 4.50
N ASP A 219 15.31 -4.72 5.57
CA ASP A 219 14.72 -6.03 5.89
C ASP A 219 13.24 -6.16 5.48
N GLY A 220 12.71 -5.18 4.76
CA GLY A 220 11.32 -5.10 4.28
C GLY A 220 11.11 -5.86 2.98
N ILE A 221 9.87 -5.83 2.48
CA ILE A 221 9.48 -6.72 1.39
C ILE A 221 10.26 -6.47 0.10
N LEU A 222 10.47 -5.20 -0.29
CA LEU A 222 11.11 -4.89 -1.58
C LEU A 222 12.56 -5.36 -1.62
N ALA A 223 13.34 -5.08 -0.56
CA ALA A 223 14.72 -5.52 -0.48
C ALA A 223 14.82 -7.05 -0.54
N ARG A 224 13.94 -7.75 0.18
CA ARG A 224 13.93 -9.22 0.17
C ARG A 224 13.55 -9.79 -1.19
N ILE A 225 12.48 -9.34 -1.83
CA ILE A 225 12.08 -9.89 -3.14
C ILE A 225 13.13 -9.62 -4.23
N LEU A 226 13.82 -8.47 -4.18
CA LEU A 226 14.90 -8.13 -5.11
C LEU A 226 16.16 -8.98 -4.88
N ASN A 227 16.47 -9.35 -3.63
CA ASN A 227 17.57 -10.26 -3.31
C ASN A 227 17.34 -11.70 -3.83
N HIS A 228 16.11 -12.04 -4.20
CA HIS A 228 15.74 -13.35 -4.75
C HIS A 228 15.47 -13.31 -6.27
N LEU A 229 16.00 -12.31 -6.97
CA LEU A 229 15.92 -12.25 -8.42
C LEU A 229 16.65 -13.44 -9.06
N PRO A 230 16.14 -13.98 -10.19
CA PRO A 230 16.78 -15.09 -10.87
C PRO A 230 18.16 -14.67 -11.41
N GLN A 231 19.15 -15.55 -11.29
CA GLN A 231 20.49 -15.35 -11.88
C GLN A 231 20.42 -15.59 -13.39
N GLN A 232 20.02 -14.57 -14.14
CA GLN A 232 19.80 -14.59 -15.59
C GLN A 232 20.45 -13.38 -16.25
N GLY A 233 20.39 -13.29 -17.58
CA GLY A 233 20.92 -12.13 -18.31
C GLY A 233 20.27 -10.81 -17.88
N GLU A 234 21.06 -9.73 -17.90
CA GLU A 234 20.69 -8.38 -17.42
C GLU A 234 19.31 -7.90 -17.91
N PRO A 235 18.89 -8.07 -19.19
CA PRO A 235 17.58 -7.62 -19.63
C PRO A 235 16.42 -8.32 -18.92
N ARG A 236 16.58 -9.60 -18.56
CA ARG A 236 15.54 -10.37 -17.87
C ARG A 236 15.49 -10.04 -16.39
N VAL A 237 16.65 -9.85 -15.76
CA VAL A 237 16.77 -9.38 -14.37
C VAL A 237 16.17 -7.99 -14.20
N ARG A 238 16.46 -7.07 -15.12
CA ARG A 238 15.90 -5.72 -15.12
C ARG A 238 14.37 -5.72 -15.14
N ARG A 239 13.77 -6.43 -16.09
CA ARG A 239 12.30 -6.51 -16.21
C ARG A 239 11.67 -7.17 -14.98
N ALA A 240 12.30 -8.21 -14.43
CA ALA A 240 11.85 -8.87 -13.21
C ALA A 240 11.90 -7.90 -12.01
N ALA A 241 13.00 -7.16 -11.84
CA ALA A 241 13.15 -6.16 -10.81
C ALA A 241 12.11 -5.03 -10.95
N GLU A 242 11.91 -4.51 -12.16
CA GLU A 242 10.90 -3.49 -12.45
C GLU A 242 9.48 -3.95 -12.13
N LEU A 243 9.14 -5.20 -12.45
CA LEU A 243 7.85 -5.78 -12.08
C LEU A 243 7.69 -5.81 -10.55
N LEU A 244 8.69 -6.32 -9.83
CA LEU A 244 8.64 -6.40 -8.37
C LEU A 244 8.57 -5.01 -7.70
N ILE A 245 9.29 -4.02 -8.22
CA ILE A 245 9.21 -2.63 -7.75
C ILE A 245 7.81 -2.05 -7.99
N LYS A 246 7.21 -2.26 -9.18
CA LYS A 246 5.83 -1.86 -9.47
C LYS A 246 4.83 -2.54 -8.51
N LEU A 247 5.08 -3.80 -8.13
CA LEU A 247 4.26 -4.54 -7.16
C LEU A 247 4.48 -4.12 -5.70
N ALA A 248 5.59 -3.45 -5.38
CA ALA A 248 5.75 -2.74 -4.11
C ALA A 248 5.09 -1.34 -4.13
N ASP A 249 4.87 -0.76 -5.31
CA ASP A 249 4.24 0.55 -5.56
C ASP A 249 4.79 1.68 -4.66
N PRO A 250 6.08 2.06 -4.86
CA PRO A 250 6.64 3.22 -4.16
C PRO A 250 5.88 4.51 -4.43
N CYS A 251 5.74 5.34 -3.40
CA CYS A 251 5.21 6.70 -3.52
C CYS A 251 6.22 7.77 -3.92
N VAL A 252 7.46 7.38 -4.20
CA VAL A 252 8.59 8.27 -4.51
C VAL A 252 9.20 7.88 -5.86
N GLY A 253 9.80 8.87 -6.53
CA GLY A 253 10.62 8.58 -7.70
C GLY A 253 11.76 7.62 -7.35
N HIS A 254 12.04 6.66 -8.21
CA HIS A 254 13.09 5.67 -8.03
C HIS A 254 13.86 5.45 -9.32
N GLN A 255 15.11 5.02 -9.19
CA GLN A 255 15.96 4.62 -10.31
C GLN A 255 16.52 3.23 -10.04
N LEU A 256 16.51 2.37 -11.06
CA LEU A 256 17.05 1.02 -10.99
C LEU A 256 18.42 0.97 -11.68
N HIS A 257 19.45 0.80 -10.88
CA HIS A 257 20.82 0.58 -11.32
C HIS A 257 21.20 -0.87 -11.08
N LEU A 258 21.50 -1.62 -12.15
CA LEU A 258 22.02 -2.98 -12.06
C LEU A 258 23.55 -2.91 -12.14
N LEU A 259 24.21 -3.28 -11.07
CA LEU A 259 25.66 -3.35 -11.02
C LEU A 259 26.10 -4.75 -11.46
N THR A 260 26.77 -4.85 -12.60
CA THR A 260 27.57 -6.02 -12.92
C THR A 260 28.75 -6.03 -11.96
N ARG A 261 28.83 -7.05 -11.09
CA ARG A 261 30.10 -7.32 -10.40
C ARG A 261 31.12 -7.71 -11.46
N GLU A 262 32.27 -7.04 -11.47
CA GLU A 262 33.46 -7.61 -12.10
C GLU A 262 33.70 -8.99 -11.48
N PRO A 263 34.07 -10.01 -12.28
CA PRO A 263 34.39 -11.31 -11.71
C PRO A 263 35.47 -11.11 -10.65
N CYS A 264 35.24 -11.62 -9.42
CA CYS A 264 36.28 -11.61 -8.40
C CYS A 264 37.53 -12.25 -9.01
N HIS A 265 38.61 -11.48 -9.14
CA HIS A 265 39.92 -12.05 -9.44
C HIS A 265 40.25 -13.00 -8.27
N ALA A 266 40.28 -14.29 -8.58
CA ALA A 266 40.70 -15.34 -7.66
C ALA A 266 42.20 -15.25 -7.37
#